data_AF-A0A7S2SWR0-F1
#
_entry.id   AF-A0A7S2SWR0-F1
#
_cell.length_a   1.000
_cell.length_b   1.000
_cell.length_c   1.000
_cell.angle_alpha   90.00
_cell.angle_beta   90.00
_cell.angle_gamma   90.00
#
_symmetry.space_group_name_H-M   'P 1'
#
loop_
_entity.id
_entity.type
_entity.pdbx_description
1 polymer ?
#
loop_
_entity_poly.entity_id
_entity_poly.type
_entity_poly.pdbx_seq_one_letter_code
_entity_poly.pdbx_strand_id
1 'polypeptide(L)'
;AVFLERFWPRPGGQRIAVMMPNDLRVMGVHFAAAAMQAAVVNVNTHATANELAYVLEDSSPLSVLVAHVSYQNVVCGALDLLAGDGSVSVPPVCWVGERGSVWMQRRHHEHDTDTFFDEEIGKVDLSDGSGERFGGKAGEEFGFGVHVNPESPYQIYYTSGTTGKPKQVMLTQSI
;
A
#
# COMPACT_ATOMS: atom_id res chain seq x y z
N ALA A 1 9.81 5.31 6.52
CA ALA A 1 9.55 6.75 6.77
C ALA A 1 9.99 7.58 5.57
N VAL A 2 11.28 7.66 5.26
CA VAL A 2 11.82 8.57 4.24
C VAL A 2 11.36 8.28 2.79
N PHE A 3 11.27 7.01 2.36
CA PHE A 3 10.70 6.67 1.04
C PHE A 3 9.22 7.04 0.92
N LEU A 4 8.51 7.10 2.05
CA LEU A 4 7.09 7.44 2.06
C LEU A 4 6.91 8.94 1.84
N GLU A 5 7.77 9.82 2.34
CA GLU A 5 7.56 11.27 2.20
C GLU A 5 7.46 11.80 0.77
N ARG A 6 8.16 11.18 -0.20
CA ARG A 6 8.17 11.65 -1.60
C ARG A 6 7.06 11.06 -2.46
N PHE A 7 6.51 9.90 -2.06
CA PHE A 7 5.52 9.16 -2.86
C PHE A 7 4.18 8.96 -2.14
N TRP A 8 4.10 9.28 -0.84
CA TRP A 8 2.92 9.13 0.01
C TRP A 8 2.05 10.40 -0.03
N PRO A 9 0.73 10.28 -0.18
CA PRO A 9 -0.15 11.46 -0.21
C PRO A 9 -0.41 12.03 1.21
N ARG A 10 -0.91 13.26 1.23
CA ARG A 10 -1.03 14.12 2.42
C ARG A 10 -1.88 13.52 3.57
N PRO A 11 -1.74 14.01 4.82
CA PRO A 11 -2.45 13.48 5.98
C PRO A 11 -3.99 13.51 5.84
N GLY A 12 -4.66 12.44 6.29
CA GLY A 12 -6.12 12.39 6.46
C GLY A 12 -6.76 11.10 5.93
N GLY A 13 -7.04 10.13 6.80
CA GLY A 13 -8.00 9.04 6.54
C GLY A 13 -7.67 8.10 5.38
N GLN A 14 -6.40 8.05 4.96
CA GLN A 14 -5.97 7.28 3.80
C GLN A 14 -5.80 5.79 4.14
N ARG A 15 -5.96 4.93 3.12
CA ARG A 15 -5.79 3.48 3.24
C ARG A 15 -4.56 3.01 2.48
N ILE A 16 -3.79 2.14 3.13
CA ILE A 16 -2.60 1.47 2.61
C ILE A 16 -2.94 0.01 2.46
N ALA A 17 -2.87 -0.55 1.26
CA ALA A 17 -2.94 -2.01 1.13
C ALA A 17 -1.54 -2.60 1.30
N VAL A 18 -1.44 -3.75 1.98
CA VAL A 18 -0.17 -4.43 2.20
C VAL A 18 -0.31 -5.91 1.90
N MET A 19 0.46 -6.39 0.91
CA MET A 19 0.59 -7.80 0.55
C MET A 19 2.07 -8.21 0.63
N MET A 20 2.51 -8.54 1.84
CA MET A 20 3.90 -8.84 2.17
C MET A 20 3.99 -10.19 2.90
N PRO A 21 5.08 -10.97 2.73
CA PRO A 21 5.32 -12.10 3.62
C PRO A 21 5.50 -11.61 5.06
N ASN A 22 5.43 -12.54 6.03
CA ASN A 22 5.78 -12.25 7.42
C ASN A 22 7.28 -11.92 7.50
N ASP A 23 7.59 -10.63 7.45
CA ASP A 23 8.93 -10.07 7.40
C ASP A 23 8.94 -8.73 8.15
N LEU A 24 10.07 -8.37 8.77
CA LEU A 24 10.19 -7.14 9.57
C LEU A 24 9.80 -5.86 8.81
N ARG A 25 9.96 -5.83 7.49
CA ARG A 25 9.56 -4.68 6.65
C ARG A 25 8.05 -4.42 6.71
N VAL A 26 7.22 -5.45 6.89
CA VAL A 26 5.77 -5.27 7.07
C VAL A 26 5.45 -4.46 8.32
N MET A 27 6.24 -4.64 9.40
CA MET A 27 6.10 -3.85 10.62
C MET A 27 6.49 -2.40 10.39
N GLY A 28 7.51 -2.14 9.57
CA GLY A 28 7.89 -0.79 9.15
C GLY A 28 6.76 -0.04 8.45
N VAL A 29 5.97 -0.74 7.63
CA VAL A 29 4.78 -0.16 6.99
C VAL A 29 3.71 0.18 8.03
N HIS A 30 3.44 -0.71 8.98
CA HIS A 30 2.46 -0.48 10.04
C HIS A 30 2.82 0.73 10.93
N PHE A 31 4.07 0.83 11.38
CA PHE A 31 4.52 1.98 12.18
C PHE A 31 4.48 3.29 11.39
N ALA A 32 4.83 3.25 10.11
CA ALA A 32 4.70 4.43 9.27
C ALA A 32 3.23 4.83 9.07
N ALA A 33 2.34 3.86 8.85
CA ALA A 33 0.90 4.09 8.74
C ALA A 33 0.34 4.75 10.01
N ALA A 34 0.71 4.23 11.18
CA ALA A 34 0.32 4.80 12.47
C ALA A 34 0.80 6.26 12.63
N ALA A 35 2.07 6.54 12.29
CA ALA A 35 2.62 7.89 12.34
C ALA A 35 1.91 8.86 11.38
N MET A 36 1.37 8.35 10.27
CA MET A 36 0.65 9.12 9.25
C MET A 36 -0.87 9.11 9.42
N GLN A 37 -1.41 8.40 10.42
CA GLN A 37 -2.85 8.17 10.61
C GLN A 37 -3.54 7.56 9.38
N ALA A 38 -2.86 6.61 8.75
CA ALA A 38 -3.40 5.82 7.67
C ALA A 38 -3.86 4.45 8.20
N ALA A 39 -4.95 3.93 7.62
CA ALA A 39 -5.44 2.59 7.89
C ALA A 39 -4.73 1.56 7.00
N VAL A 40 -4.21 0.50 7.59
CA VAL A 40 -3.57 -0.61 6.89
C VAL A 40 -4.60 -1.68 6.56
N VAL A 41 -4.82 -1.90 5.26
CA VAL A 41 -5.55 -3.03 4.71
C VAL A 41 -4.59 -4.20 4.57
N ASN A 42 -4.67 -5.13 5.51
CA ASN A 42 -3.84 -6.33 5.53
C ASN A 42 -4.42 -7.37 4.57
N VAL A 43 -3.70 -7.61 3.48
CA VAL A 43 -4.09 -8.55 2.43
C VAL A 43 -3.50 -9.92 2.72
N ASN A 44 -4.33 -10.95 2.62
CA ASN A 44 -3.86 -12.33 2.71
C ASN A 44 -2.93 -12.65 1.53
N THR A 45 -1.72 -13.12 1.83
CA THR A 45 -0.72 -13.49 0.81
C THR A 45 -1.11 -14.70 -0.04
N HIS A 46 -2.13 -15.44 0.37
CA HIS A 46 -2.74 -16.53 -0.40
C HIS A 46 -3.92 -16.10 -1.27
N ALA A 47 -4.29 -14.81 -1.27
CA ALA A 47 -5.36 -14.31 -2.11
C ALA A 47 -5.07 -14.54 -3.60
N THR A 48 -6.13 -14.87 -4.36
CA THR A 48 -6.13 -14.88 -5.82
C THR A 48 -6.24 -13.46 -6.38
N ALA A 49 -5.99 -13.28 -7.67
CA ALA A 49 -6.12 -11.95 -8.32
C ALA A 49 -7.54 -11.38 -8.20
N ASN A 50 -8.58 -12.22 -8.31
CA ASN A 50 -9.97 -11.79 -8.14
C ASN A 50 -10.28 -11.37 -6.69
N GLU A 51 -9.80 -12.13 -5.70
CA GLU A 51 -9.98 -11.79 -4.29
C GLU A 51 -9.22 -10.51 -3.94
N LEU A 52 -8.02 -10.34 -4.47
CA LEU A 52 -7.24 -9.12 -4.30
C LEU A 52 -7.96 -7.93 -4.95
N ALA A 53 -8.42 -8.05 -6.19
CA ALA A 53 -9.16 -6.98 -6.87
C ALA A 53 -10.38 -6.56 -6.04
N TYR A 54 -11.16 -7.53 -5.55
CA TYR A 54 -12.30 -7.25 -4.66
C TYR A 54 -11.88 -6.48 -3.39
N VAL A 55 -10.81 -6.91 -2.72
CA VAL A 55 -10.30 -6.24 -1.51
C VAL A 55 -9.85 -4.81 -1.81
N LEU A 56 -9.13 -4.60 -2.92
CA LEU A 56 -8.64 -3.28 -3.31
C LEU A 56 -9.80 -2.34 -3.71
N GLU A 57 -10.80 -2.86 -4.40
CA GLU A 57 -12.02 -2.15 -4.78
C GLU A 57 -12.83 -1.71 -3.54
N ASP A 58 -13.16 -2.66 -2.66
CA ASP A 58 -13.95 -2.43 -1.44
C ASP A 58 -13.21 -1.54 -0.43
N SER A 59 -11.88 -1.53 -0.49
CA SER A 59 -11.03 -0.64 0.30
C SER A 59 -10.75 0.71 -0.36
N SER A 60 -11.26 0.99 -1.55
CA SER A 60 -11.04 2.25 -2.27
C SER A 60 -11.58 3.48 -1.49
N PRO A 61 -10.91 4.65 -1.56
CA PRO A 61 -9.65 4.93 -2.26
C PRO A 61 -8.42 4.43 -1.49
N LEU A 62 -7.51 3.77 -2.22
CA LEU A 62 -6.19 3.37 -1.74
C LEU A 62 -5.13 4.35 -2.20
N SER A 63 -4.24 4.73 -1.28
CA SER A 63 -3.14 5.63 -1.59
C SER A 63 -1.97 4.92 -2.26
N VAL A 64 -1.72 3.67 -1.86
CA VAL A 64 -0.74 2.77 -2.47
C VAL A 64 -1.01 1.35 -1.99
N LEU A 65 -0.60 0.38 -2.82
CA LEU A 65 -0.42 -1.01 -2.45
C LEU A 65 1.07 -1.29 -2.24
N VAL A 66 1.48 -1.66 -1.03
CA VAL A 66 2.83 -2.15 -0.75
C VAL A 66 2.85 -3.67 -0.96
N ALA A 67 3.61 -4.16 -1.93
CA ALA A 67 3.62 -5.56 -2.30
C ALA A 67 5.04 -6.14 -2.41
N HIS A 68 5.23 -7.37 -1.94
CA HIS A 68 6.48 -8.09 -2.20
C HIS A 68 6.48 -8.62 -3.64
N VAL A 69 7.64 -8.57 -4.30
CA VAL A 69 7.81 -9.02 -5.70
C VAL A 69 7.40 -10.46 -5.94
N SER A 70 7.46 -11.31 -4.91
CA SER A 70 6.98 -12.70 -5.00
C SER A 70 5.49 -12.82 -5.32
N TYR A 71 4.71 -11.76 -5.11
CA TYR A 71 3.27 -11.72 -5.40
C TYR A 71 2.95 -10.97 -6.70
N GLN A 72 3.94 -10.67 -7.53
CA GLN A 72 3.77 -9.84 -8.72
C GLN A 72 2.64 -10.30 -9.65
N ASN A 73 2.53 -11.61 -9.89
CA ASN A 73 1.53 -12.16 -10.81
C ASN A 73 0.10 -11.92 -10.29
N VAL A 74 -0.11 -12.07 -8.98
CA VAL A 74 -1.43 -11.87 -8.35
C VAL A 74 -1.80 -10.39 -8.35
N VAL A 75 -0.84 -9.53 -7.99
CA VAL A 75 -1.03 -8.08 -7.97
C VAL A 75 -1.31 -7.55 -9.36
N CYS A 76 -0.48 -7.86 -10.38
CA CYS A 76 -0.73 -7.40 -11.74
C CYS A 76 -2.09 -7.87 -12.27
N GLY A 77 -2.44 -9.13 -12.06
CA GLY A 77 -3.76 -9.64 -12.45
C GLY A 77 -4.93 -8.91 -11.76
N ALA A 78 -4.77 -8.55 -10.48
CA ALA A 78 -5.79 -7.77 -9.77
C ALA A 78 -5.91 -6.34 -10.32
N LEU A 79 -4.79 -5.69 -10.63
CA LEU A 79 -4.79 -4.35 -11.21
C LEU A 79 -5.40 -4.36 -12.63
N ASP A 80 -5.20 -5.42 -13.41
CA ASP A 80 -5.80 -5.57 -14.74
C ASP A 80 -7.34 -5.67 -14.64
N LEU A 81 -7.84 -6.43 -13.66
CA LEU A 81 -9.27 -6.53 -13.38
C LEU A 81 -9.88 -5.18 -12.97
N LEU A 82 -9.19 -4.40 -12.13
CA LEU A 82 -9.65 -3.08 -11.71
C LEU A 82 -9.63 -2.06 -12.85
N ALA A 83 -8.59 -2.12 -13.68
CA ALA A 83 -8.41 -1.25 -14.84
C ALA A 83 -9.52 -1.45 -15.87
N GLY A 84 -9.91 -2.69 -16.15
CA GLY A 84 -10.96 -3.02 -17.12
C GLY A 84 -12.38 -2.63 -16.71
N ASP A 85 -12.65 -2.45 -15.41
CA ASP A 85 -13.97 -2.02 -14.92
C ASP A 85 -14.16 -0.49 -14.96
N GLY A 86 -13.07 0.29 -14.92
CA GLY A 86 -13.09 1.76 -15.00
C GLY A 86 -13.75 2.49 -13.81
N SER A 87 -14.44 1.77 -12.92
CA SER A 87 -15.17 2.32 -11.78
C SER A 87 -14.28 2.75 -10.61
N VAL A 88 -13.05 2.24 -10.53
CA VAL A 88 -12.13 2.44 -9.40
C VAL A 88 -10.74 2.86 -9.85
N SER A 89 -10.19 3.88 -9.17
CA SER A 89 -8.80 4.30 -9.36
C SER A 89 -7.85 3.18 -8.98
N VAL A 90 -7.03 2.75 -9.93
CA VAL A 90 -5.95 1.79 -9.69
C VAL A 90 -4.90 2.44 -8.77
N PRO A 91 -4.60 1.87 -7.58
CA PRO A 91 -3.58 2.44 -6.72
C PRO A 91 -2.19 2.23 -7.33
N PRO A 92 -1.25 3.17 -7.12
CA PRO A 92 0.14 2.88 -7.43
C PRO A 92 0.66 1.76 -6.51
N VAL A 93 1.69 1.04 -6.96
CA VAL A 93 2.30 -0.08 -6.23
C VAL A 93 3.70 0.29 -5.77
N CYS A 94 3.98 0.10 -4.48
CA CYS A 94 5.32 0.13 -3.92
C CYS A 94 5.83 -1.31 -3.81
N TRP A 95 6.71 -1.70 -4.72
CA TRP A 95 7.31 -3.03 -4.75
C TRP A 95 8.44 -3.13 -3.77
N VAL A 96 8.45 -4.22 -3.00
CA VAL A 96 9.55 -4.61 -2.14
C VAL A 96 10.18 -5.87 -2.71
N GLY A 97 11.39 -5.73 -3.24
CA GLY A 97 12.17 -6.80 -3.82
C GLY A 97 13.08 -7.52 -2.83
N GLU A 98 13.81 -8.49 -3.37
CA GLU A 98 14.82 -9.22 -2.62
C GLU A 98 15.95 -8.29 -2.16
N ARG A 99 16.53 -8.61 -1.00
CA ARG A 99 17.66 -7.88 -0.40
C ARG A 99 17.43 -6.40 -0.06
N GLY A 100 16.22 -5.85 -0.26
CA GLY A 100 15.90 -4.48 0.16
C GLY A 100 15.74 -3.48 -0.97
N SER A 101 15.73 -3.92 -2.24
CA SER A 101 15.31 -3.04 -3.34
C SER A 101 13.84 -2.65 -3.17
N VAL A 102 13.52 -1.37 -3.31
CA VAL A 102 12.15 -0.84 -3.27
C VAL A 102 11.94 0.06 -4.47
N TRP A 103 10.81 -0.06 -5.18
CA TRP A 103 10.49 0.84 -6.28
C TRP A 103 9.00 1.13 -6.38
N MET A 104 8.66 2.26 -7.00
CA MET A 104 7.28 2.65 -7.23
C MET A 104 6.88 2.37 -8.67
N GLN A 105 5.75 1.72 -8.86
CA GLN A 105 5.09 1.53 -10.14
C GLN A 105 3.74 2.23 -10.12
N ARG A 106 3.43 3.05 -11.12
CA ARG A 106 2.07 3.56 -11.33
C ARG A 106 1.57 3.12 -12.67
N ARG A 107 0.30 2.74 -12.69
CA ARG A 107 -0.40 2.41 -13.91
C ARG A 107 -1.08 3.65 -14.47
N HIS A 108 -0.76 3.99 -15.71
CA HIS A 108 -1.37 5.11 -16.44
C HIS A 108 -2.36 4.57 -17.45
N HIS A 109 -3.50 5.25 -17.56
CA HIS A 109 -4.50 4.97 -18.58
C HIS A 109 -4.31 5.95 -19.74
N GLU A 110 -4.02 5.42 -20.93
CA GLU A 110 -3.97 6.22 -22.14
C GLU A 110 -5.38 6.25 -22.77
N HIS A 111 -6.08 7.38 -22.55
CA HIS A 111 -7.48 7.57 -22.98
C HIS A 111 -7.72 7.37 -24.48
N ASP A 112 -6.70 7.55 -25.33
CA ASP A 112 -6.82 7.46 -26.79
C ASP A 112 -6.82 6.01 -27.30
N THR A 113 -6.21 5.09 -26.53
CA THR A 113 -5.97 3.70 -26.93
C THR A 113 -6.60 2.68 -25.99
N ASP A 114 -7.28 3.13 -24.92
CA ASP A 114 -7.82 2.30 -23.84
C ASP A 114 -6.78 1.31 -23.29
N THR A 115 -5.51 1.75 -23.30
CA THR A 115 -4.34 0.92 -22.96
C THR A 115 -3.73 1.38 -21.65
N PHE A 116 -3.30 0.42 -20.83
CA PHE A 116 -2.66 0.68 -19.55
C PHE A 116 -1.15 0.44 -19.64
N PHE A 117 -0.37 1.38 -19.12
CA PHE A 117 1.09 1.29 -19.06
C PHE A 117 1.59 1.35 -17.64
N ASP A 118 2.65 0.60 -17.37
CA ASP A 118 3.33 0.58 -16.08
C ASP A 118 4.58 1.47 -16.15
N GLU A 119 4.60 2.53 -15.35
CA GLU A 119 5.74 3.45 -15.23
C GLU A 119 6.46 3.23 -13.89
N GLU A 120 7.79 3.01 -13.93
CA GLU A 120 8.64 3.04 -12.73
C GLU A 120 8.95 4.50 -12.36
N ILE A 121 8.49 4.95 -11.19
CA ILE A 121 8.60 6.35 -10.75
C ILE A 121 9.84 6.56 -9.85
N GLY A 122 10.56 5.49 -9.50
CA GLY A 122 11.83 5.56 -8.79
C GLY A 122 12.16 4.28 -8.02
N LYS A 123 13.45 4.03 -7.80
CA LYS A 123 13.99 2.84 -7.14
C LYS A 123 15.06 3.22 -6.11
N VAL A 124 15.05 2.52 -4.99
CA VAL A 124 16.01 2.64 -3.89
C VAL A 124 16.52 1.26 -3.53
N ASP A 125 17.82 1.10 -3.36
CA ASP A 125 18.41 -0.10 -2.79
C ASP A 125 18.71 0.13 -1.31
N LEU A 126 18.04 -0.59 -0.42
CA LEU A 126 18.27 -0.48 1.02
C LEU A 126 19.41 -1.39 1.51
N SER A 127 20.04 -2.16 0.63
CA SER A 127 21.06 -3.17 0.95
C SER A 127 22.48 -2.63 1.07
N ASP A 128 22.76 -1.48 0.47
CA ASP A 128 24.11 -0.94 0.35
C ASP A 128 24.65 -0.32 1.64
N GLY A 129 23.80 -0.18 2.68
CA GLY A 129 24.13 0.51 3.92
C GLY A 129 24.56 1.97 3.72
N SER A 130 24.52 2.49 2.49
CA SER A 130 24.95 3.83 2.14
C SER A 130 24.03 4.85 2.77
N GLY A 131 22.80 4.44 3.10
CA GLY A 131 21.81 5.33 3.66
C GLY A 131 21.83 6.58 2.82
N GLU A 132 21.59 6.47 1.51
CA GLU A 132 20.95 7.56 0.81
C GLU A 132 19.64 7.83 1.56
N ARG A 133 19.82 8.56 2.66
CA ARG A 133 18.84 9.17 3.51
C ARG A 133 18.30 10.20 2.56
N PHE A 134 17.24 9.83 1.84
CA PHE A 134 16.50 10.72 0.98
C PHE A 134 16.04 11.93 1.80
N GLY A 135 16.87 12.95 1.96
CA GLY A 135 16.50 14.29 2.44
C GLY A 135 15.99 14.44 3.87
N GLY A 136 16.12 13.46 4.77
CA GLY A 136 15.85 13.66 6.20
C GLY A 136 17.15 13.86 6.98
N LYS A 137 17.43 15.07 7.46
CA LYS A 137 18.61 15.29 8.33
C LYS A 137 18.50 14.42 9.57
N ALA A 138 19.58 13.73 9.92
CA ALA A 138 19.70 13.06 11.21
C ALA A 138 19.47 14.09 12.33
N GLY A 139 18.36 14.00 13.05
CA GLY A 139 18.04 14.91 14.15
C GLY A 139 16.99 15.99 13.85
N GLU A 140 16.36 16.00 12.67
CA GLU A 140 15.08 16.71 12.55
C GLU A 140 14.01 15.90 13.29
N GLU A 141 13.48 16.46 14.37
CA GLU A 141 12.29 15.93 15.00
C GLU A 141 11.18 15.87 13.94
N PHE A 142 10.76 14.65 13.59
CA PHE A 142 9.52 14.45 12.85
C PHE A 142 8.37 14.86 13.76
N GLY A 143 8.09 16.16 13.79
CA GLY A 143 6.87 16.72 14.29
C GLY A 143 5.76 16.37 13.31
N PHE A 144 5.28 15.13 13.34
CA PHE A 144 3.91 14.88 12.96
C PHE A 144 3.06 15.65 13.99
N GLY A 145 2.85 16.95 13.77
CA GLY A 145 1.85 17.78 14.46
C GLY A 145 0.44 17.33 14.07
N VAL A 146 0.24 16.02 14.04
CA VAL A 146 -0.93 15.35 13.52
C VAL A 146 -1.75 15.00 14.76
N HIS A 147 -2.88 15.70 14.90
CA HIS A 147 -3.87 15.40 15.92
C HIS A 147 -4.35 13.96 15.74
N VAL A 148 -3.91 13.03 16.61
CA VAL A 148 -4.32 11.62 16.57
C VAL A 148 -5.71 11.51 17.14
N ASN A 149 -6.68 11.20 16.27
CA ASN A 149 -7.95 10.67 16.73
C ASN A 149 -7.79 9.16 16.95
N PRO A 150 -7.81 8.66 18.19
CA PRO A 150 -7.64 7.24 18.47
C PRO A 150 -8.77 6.37 17.89
N GLU A 151 -9.94 6.97 17.62
CA GLU A 151 -11.09 6.33 16.99
C GLU A 151 -10.97 6.26 15.45
N SER A 152 -9.91 6.82 14.87
CA SER A 152 -9.66 6.66 13.45
C SER A 152 -9.28 5.21 13.11
N PRO A 153 -9.75 4.67 11.98
CA PRO A 153 -9.36 3.35 11.52
C PRO A 153 -7.84 3.21 11.39
N TYR A 154 -7.31 2.10 11.90
CA TYR A 154 -5.90 1.76 11.78
C TYR A 154 -5.66 0.43 11.10
N GLN A 155 -6.47 -0.60 11.37
CA GLN A 155 -6.31 -1.90 10.72
C GLN A 155 -7.61 -2.33 10.08
N ILE A 156 -7.48 -2.86 8.86
CA ILE A 156 -8.56 -3.40 8.08
C ILE A 156 -8.17 -4.83 7.70
N TYR A 157 -9.02 -5.78 8.08
CA TYR A 157 -8.88 -7.20 7.75
C TYR A 157 -10.08 -7.68 6.96
N TYR A 158 -9.85 -8.60 6.03
CA TYR A 158 -10.93 -9.31 5.35
C TYR A 158 -11.06 -10.71 5.91
N THR A 159 -12.29 -11.09 6.25
CA THR A 159 -12.60 -12.43 6.75
C THR A 159 -13.53 -13.13 5.78
N SER A 160 -13.27 -14.42 5.52
CA SER A 160 -14.21 -15.28 4.81
C SER A 160 -15.41 -15.52 5.73
N GLY A 161 -16.50 -14.76 5.53
CA GLY A 161 -17.74 -15.02 6.24
C GLY A 161 -18.26 -16.43 5.95
N THR A 162 -19.16 -16.95 6.79
CA THR A 162 -19.78 -18.27 6.58
C THR A 162 -20.70 -18.33 5.36
N THR A 163 -21.15 -17.17 4.85
CA THR A 163 -21.91 -17.02 3.60
C THR A 163 -21.56 -15.68 2.93
N GLY A 164 -21.39 -15.70 1.60
CA GLY A 164 -21.22 -14.50 0.77
C GLY A 164 -19.78 -14.03 0.57
N LYS A 165 -19.62 -12.81 0.04
CA LYS A 165 -18.32 -12.17 -0.20
C LYS A 165 -17.58 -11.91 1.13
N PRO A 166 -16.23 -11.88 1.15
CA PRO A 166 -15.46 -11.55 2.34
C PRO A 166 -15.91 -10.22 2.98
N LYS A 167 -15.91 -10.17 4.31
CA LYS A 167 -16.34 -8.98 5.05
C LYS A 167 -15.15 -8.22 5.62
N GLN A 168 -15.22 -6.90 5.48
CA GLN A 168 -14.25 -5.97 6.05
C GLN A 168 -14.47 -5.84 7.57
N VAL A 169 -13.40 -6.01 8.34
CA VAL A 169 -13.32 -5.80 9.78
C VAL A 169 -12.37 -4.63 10.01
N MET A 170 -12.87 -3.58 10.65
CA MET A 170 -12.14 -2.34 10.87
C MET A 170 -11.85 -2.15 12.37
N LEU A 171 -10.57 -1.94 12.70
CA LEU A 171 -10.07 -1.74 14.06
C LEU A 171 -9.45 -0.35 14.16
N THR A 172 -9.67 0.31 15.29
CA THR A 172 -9.14 1.63 15.64
C THR A 172 -7.81 1.51 16.40
N GLN A 173 -7.19 2.64 16.76
CA GLN A 173 -6.01 2.65 17.63
C GLN A 173 -6.39 2.44 19.11
N SER A 174 -7.61 2.80 19.49
CA SER A 174 -8.17 2.50 20.81
C SER A 174 -8.41 0.99 20.96
N ILE A 175 -8.01 0.45 22.11
CA ILE A 175 -8.23 -0.95 22.53
C ILE A 175 -9.37 -0.99 23.53
#